data_AF-A0A2E6XL80-F1
#
_entry.id   AF-A0A2E6XL80-F1
#
_cell.length_a   1.000
_cell.length_b   1.000
_cell.length_c   1.000
_cell.angle_alpha   90.00
_cell.angle_beta   90.00
_cell.angle_gamma   90.00
#
_symmetry.space_group_name_H-M   'P 1'
#
loop_
_entity.id
_entity.type
_entity.pdbx_description
1 polymer ?
#
loop_
_entity_poly.entity_id
_entity_poly.type
_entity_poly.pdbx_seq_one_letter_code
_entity_poly.pdbx_strand_id
1 'polypeptide(L)' 'MTQKKRNDFNAGEFSSRKLMELAVSDRDNGRYALDQDALDAVVSELASRRHYLRELRDRGLLAPRAS' A
#
# COMPACT_ATOMS: atom_id res chain seq x y z
N MET A 1 -31.31 12.67 2.34
CA MET A 1 -30.77 11.61 1.45
C MET A 1 -29.39 11.24 1.96
N THR A 2 -29.25 10.15 2.69
CA THR A 2 -27.96 9.70 3.25
C THR A 2 -27.14 9.08 2.12
N GLN A 3 -26.22 9.88 1.59
CA GLN A 3 -25.25 9.45 0.59
C GLN A 3 -24.41 8.34 1.21
N LYS A 4 -24.69 7.08 0.83
CA LYS A 4 -23.81 5.94 1.09
C LYS A 4 -22.41 6.37 0.64
N LYS A 5 -21.49 6.57 1.60
CA LYS A 5 -20.06 6.73 1.31
C LYS A 5 -19.72 5.58 0.37
N ARG A 6 -19.46 5.89 -0.90
CA ARG A 6 -18.64 5.01 -1.73
C ARG A 6 -17.38 4.85 -0.90
N ASN A 7 -17.13 3.61 -0.49
CA ASN A 7 -16.02 3.30 0.39
C ASN A 7 -14.77 3.47 -0.48
N ASP A 8 -14.30 4.71 -0.62
CA ASP A 8 -13.07 5.07 -1.30
C ASP A 8 -11.98 4.19 -0.71
N PHE A 9 -11.36 3.37 -1.56
CA PHE A 9 -10.36 2.43 -1.11
C PHE A 9 -9.19 3.22 -0.51
N ASN A 10 -8.98 3.08 0.80
CA ASN A 10 -7.91 3.77 1.51
C ASN A 10 -6.74 2.81 1.77
N ALA A 11 -5.71 2.88 0.94
CA ALA A 11 -4.50 2.06 1.08
C ALA A 11 -3.78 2.27 2.43
N GLY A 12 -3.92 3.45 3.04
CA GLY A 12 -3.30 3.80 4.32
C GLY A 12 -3.81 2.98 5.50
N GLU A 13 -5.03 2.44 5.43
CA GLU A 13 -5.61 1.60 6.50
C GLU A 13 -5.03 0.18 6.54
N PHE A 14 -4.30 -0.23 5.50
CA PHE A 14 -3.76 -1.57 5.38
C PHE A 14 -2.27 -1.64 5.76
N SER A 15 -1.86 -2.75 6.37
CA SER A 15 -0.45 -3.03 6.63
C SER A 15 0.31 -3.27 5.33
N SER A 16 1.62 -3.02 5.31
CA SER A 16 2.43 -3.18 4.09
C SER A 16 2.40 -4.60 3.55
N ARG A 17 2.30 -5.59 4.44
CA ARG A 17 2.12 -6.99 4.07
C ARG A 17 0.79 -7.22 3.34
N LYS A 18 -0.30 -6.66 3.87
CA LYS A 18 -1.63 -6.78 3.26
C LYS A 18 -1.69 -6.05 1.91
N LEU A 19 -1.05 -4.89 1.77
CA LEU A 19 -0.91 -4.18 0.51
C LEU A 19 -0.14 -5.00 -0.54
N MET A 20 0.94 -5.69 -0.16
CA MET A 20 1.65 -6.60 -1.06
C MET A 20 0.76 -7.79 -1.48
N GLU A 21 0.02 -8.38 -0.54
CA GLU A 21 -0.93 -9.46 -0.86
C GLU A 21 -1.98 -8.98 -1.86
N LEU A 22 -2.52 -7.78 -1.69
CA LEU A 22 -3.50 -7.20 -2.61
C LEU A 22 -2.91 -6.96 -4.00
N ALA A 23 -1.71 -6.38 -4.09
CA ALA A 23 -1.02 -6.14 -5.36
C ALA A 23 -0.66 -7.45 -6.11
N VAL A 24 -0.35 -8.53 -5.38
CA VAL A 24 -0.01 -9.84 -5.97
C VAL A 24 -1.26 -10.66 -6.31
N SER A 25 -2.29 -10.63 -5.47
CA SER A 25 -3.51 -11.42 -5.65
C SER A 25 -4.36 -10.92 -6.82
N ASP A 26 -4.35 -9.62 -7.11
CA ASP A 26 -5.02 -9.06 -8.28
C ASP A 26 -4.40 -9.59 -9.59
N ARG A 27 -3.08 -9.76 -9.62
CA ARG A 27 -2.35 -10.29 -10.78
C ARG A 27 -2.63 -11.78 -11.03
N ASP A 28 -2.89 -12.56 -9.98
CA ASP A 28 -3.01 -14.03 -10.07
C ASP A 28 -4.44 -14.51 -10.33
N ASN A 29 -5.46 -13.80 -9.82
CA ASN A 29 -6.81 -14.34 -9.74
C ASN A 29 -7.79 -13.86 -10.82
N GLY A 30 -7.35 -13.03 -11.78
CA GLY A 30 -8.08 -12.66 -13.00
C GLY A 30 -9.46 -12.00 -12.81
N ARG A 31 -9.88 -11.77 -11.56
CA ARG A 31 -11.09 -11.07 -11.15
C ARG A 31 -10.62 -9.87 -10.35
N TYR A 32 -10.69 -8.71 -10.99
CA TYR A 32 -10.42 -7.39 -10.40
C TYR A 32 -11.24 -7.22 -9.11
N ALA A 33 -10.67 -7.61 -7.98
CA ALA A 33 -11.22 -7.31 -6.66
C ALA A 33 -10.96 -5.83 -6.32
N LEU A 34 -9.95 -5.23 -6.97
CA LEU A 34 -9.61 -3.83 -6.91
C LEU A 34 -9.79 -3.22 -8.31
N ASP A 35 -10.39 -2.04 -8.35
CA ASP A 35 -10.38 -1.21 -9.55
C ASP A 35 -8.95 -0.70 -9.80
N GLN A 36 -8.64 -0.28 -11.03
CA GLN A 36 -7.31 0.20 -11.40
C GLN A 36 -6.84 1.35 -10.50
N ASP A 37 -7.77 2.22 -10.09
CA ASP A 37 -7.51 3.34 -9.19
C ASP A 37 -7.09 2.85 -7.78
N ALA A 38 -7.72 1.78 -7.30
CA ALA A 38 -7.38 1.16 -6.03
C ALA A 38 -6.02 0.45 -6.09
N LEU A 39 -5.68 -0.18 -7.22
CA LEU A 39 -4.35 -0.75 -7.44
C LEU A 39 -3.26 0.33 -7.42
N ASP A 40 -3.51 1.47 -8.07
CA ASP A 40 -2.58 2.61 -8.06
C ASP A 40 -2.38 3.14 -6.64
N ALA A 41 -3.46 3.29 -5.87
CA ALA A 41 -3.39 3.68 -4.46
C ALA A 41 -2.54 2.70 -3.62
N VAL A 42 -2.68 1.38 -3.83
CA VAL A 42 -1.83 0.36 -3.16
C VAL A 42 -0.36 0.57 -3.50
N VAL A 43 -0.03 0.72 -4.78
CA VAL A 43 1.35 0.85 -5.26
C VAL A 43 1.97 2.16 -4.78
N SER A 44 1.22 3.26 -4.85
CA SER A 44 1.63 4.59 -4.38
C SER A 44 1.90 4.60 -2.87
N GLU A 45 1.06 3.95 -2.08
CA GLU A 45 1.27 3.82 -0.63
C GLU A 45 2.52 2.97 -0.31
N LEU A 46 2.72 1.84 -1.00
CA LEU A 46 3.92 1.01 -0.85
C LEU A 46 5.20 1.79 -1.21
N ALA A 47 5.17 2.58 -2.29
CA ALA A 47 6.28 3.42 -2.70
C ALA A 47 6.60 4.50 -1.65
N SER A 48 5.57 5.14 -1.10
CA SER A 48 5.68 6.15 -0.04
C SER A 48 6.30 5.57 1.22
N ARG A 49 5.86 4.38 1.65
CA ARG A 49 6.46 3.67 2.81
C ARG A 49 7.93 3.32 2.58
N ARG A 50 8.30 2.87 1.38
CA ARG A 50 9.69 2.62 1.03
C ARG A 50 10.53 3.90 1.07
N HIS A 51 9.97 5.00 0.58
CA HIS A 51 10.61 6.31 0.64
C HIS A 51 10.85 6.76 2.09
N TYR A 52 9.85 6.69 2.96
CA TYR A 52 10.02 7.06 4.38
C TYR A 52 11.01 6.16 5.12
N LEU A 53 11.01 4.84 4.85
CA LEU A 53 12.01 3.94 5.43
C LEU A 53 13.44 4.28 4.97
N ARG A 54 13.60 4.75 3.73
CA ARG A 54 14.88 5.23 3.21
C ARG A 54 15.29 6.53 3.91
N GLU A 55 14.39 7.51 4.02
CA GLU A 55 14.65 8.76 4.73
C GLU A 55 15.06 8.53 6.20
N LEU A 56 14.36 7.62 6.88
CA LEU A 56 14.70 7.26 8.27
C LEU A 56 16.10 6.63 8.37
N ARG A 57 16.49 5.83 7.39
CA ARG A 57 17.85 5.26 7.31
C ARG A 57 18.89 6.33 7.04
N ASP A 58 18.64 7.20 6.05
CA ASP A 58 19.57 8.25 5.64
C ASP A 58 19.81 9.27 6.78
N ARG A 59 18.83 9.44 7.68
CA ARG A 59 18.94 10.25 8.90
C ARG A 59 19.53 9.51 10.11
N GLY A 60 19.89 8.24 9.98
CA GLY A 60 20.42 7.42 11.08
C GLY A 60 19.39 7.04 12.16
N LEU A 61 18.09 7.25 11.89
CA LEU A 61 17.00 6.91 12.82
C LEU A 61 16.54 5.45 12.69
N LEU A 62 16.92 4.79 11.59
CA LEU A 62 16.73 3.37 11.38
C LEU A 62 18.10 2.70 11.37
N ALA A 63 18.42 1.96 12.44
CA ALA A 63 19.65 1.18 12.48
C ALA A 63 19.71 0.21 11.28
N PRO A 64 20.85 0.09 10.58
CA PRO A 64 21.02 -0.97 9.60
C PRO A 64 20.74 -2.29 10.31
N ARG A 65 19.79 -3.08 9.79
CA ARG A 65 19.52 -4.40 10.34
C ARG A 65 20.84 -5.16 10.27
N ALA A 66 21.43 -5.48 11.42
CA ALA A 66 22.57 -6.37 11.50
C ALA A 66 22.18 -7.64 10.73
N SER A 67 22.90 -7.90 9.63
CA SER A 67 22.71 -9.08 8.80
C SER A 67 23.28 -10.31 9.48
#